data_AF-A0A5M9MLR2-F1
#
_entry.id   AF-A0A5M9MLR2-F1
#
_cell.length_a   1.000
_cell.length_b   1.000
_cell.length_c   1.000
_cell.angle_alpha   90.00
_cell.angle_beta   90.00
_cell.angle_gamma   90.00
#
_symmetry.space_group_name_H-M   'P 1'
#
loop_
_entity.id
_entity.type
_entity.pdbx_description
1 polymer ?
#
loop_
_entity_poly.entity_id
_entity_poly.type
_entity_poly.pdbx_seq_one_letter_code
_entity_poly.pdbx_strand_id
1 'polypeptide(L)'
;MQRMQLSREDFDNPEVAGAVNPHPDYGYFHGPIPNPNPTWRPHPDPRTPVTTADNENAPTSWFKAVGINSMVCDIAVNGNQMCGQPVGSQIALRRHIRNAHPGATLNPFRTNIPQAERIAGENALKRWILSRGWRTARYVKEPGEGPIQEDNDFAQQFGTEFHRPRLVYAAKSPHYPLATYPTSAPKRKRAPPKKGHKELVATSSRKQPARGKKNAAESVPETA
;
A
#
# COMPACT_ATOMS: atom_id res chain seq x y z
N MET A 1 9.81 5.48 6.76
CA MET A 1 10.32 4.35 5.96
C MET A 1 11.64 4.80 5.38
N GLN A 2 12.73 4.06 5.61
CA GLN A 2 13.99 4.30 4.90
C GLN A 2 13.68 4.17 3.40
N ARG A 3 13.95 5.21 2.61
CA ARG A 3 13.93 5.09 1.15
C ARG A 3 15.03 4.08 0.81
N MET A 4 14.68 2.96 0.18
CA MET A 4 15.68 2.02 -0.33
C MET A 4 16.56 2.78 -1.31
N GLN A 5 17.86 2.84 -1.03
CA GLN A 5 18.86 3.17 -2.05
C GLN A 5 18.89 1.95 -2.97
N LEU A 6 18.34 2.11 -4.18
CA LEU A 6 18.36 1.08 -5.21
C LEU A 6 19.55 1.35 -6.10
N SER A 7 20.39 0.34 -6.31
CA SER A 7 21.56 0.44 -7.18
C SER A 7 21.18 0.06 -8.61
N ARG A 8 22.11 0.24 -9.57
CA ARG A 8 21.91 -0.18 -10.95
C ARG A 8 21.56 -1.66 -11.06
N GLU A 9 22.26 -2.50 -10.31
CA GLU A 9 22.16 -3.96 -10.35
C GLU A 9 20.76 -4.44 -9.94
N ASP A 10 20.05 -3.65 -9.13
CA ASP A 10 18.67 -3.92 -8.74
C ASP A 10 17.70 -3.87 -9.93
N PHE A 11 18.05 -3.19 -11.02
CA PHE A 11 17.21 -2.96 -12.19
C PHE A 11 17.67 -3.75 -13.43
N ASP A 12 18.97 -3.90 -13.63
CA ASP A 12 19.57 -4.53 -14.81
C ASP A 12 19.66 -6.06 -14.65
N ASN A 13 18.50 -6.72 -14.51
CA ASN A 13 18.41 -8.17 -14.37
C ASN A 13 17.19 -8.75 -15.11
N PRO A 14 17.24 -10.04 -15.52
CA PRO A 14 16.18 -10.66 -16.31
C PRO A 14 14.84 -10.74 -15.56
N GLU A 15 14.83 -10.78 -14.24
CA GLU A 15 13.58 -10.86 -13.46
C GLU A 15 12.80 -9.54 -13.54
N VAL A 16 13.49 -8.40 -13.46
CA VAL A 16 12.87 -7.08 -13.67
C VAL A 16 12.46 -6.93 -15.14
N ALA A 17 13.30 -7.32 -16.09
CA ALA A 17 12.97 -7.23 -17.52
C ALA A 17 11.72 -8.05 -17.89
N GLY A 18 11.57 -9.24 -17.31
CA GLY A 18 10.45 -10.15 -17.50
C GLY A 18 9.25 -9.91 -16.58
N ALA A 19 9.30 -8.90 -15.69
CA ALA A 19 8.20 -8.64 -14.77
C ALA A 19 6.93 -8.20 -15.52
N VAL A 20 5.80 -8.81 -15.16
CA VAL A 20 4.49 -8.57 -15.79
C VAL A 20 3.53 -7.85 -14.85
N ASN A 21 2.67 -7.02 -15.42
CA ASN A 21 1.56 -6.37 -14.72
C ASN A 21 0.35 -6.23 -15.67
N PRO A 22 -0.83 -6.79 -15.35
CA PRO A 22 -1.14 -7.53 -14.12
C PRO A 22 -0.39 -8.87 -14.04
N HIS A 23 -0.03 -9.25 -12.82
CA HIS A 23 0.54 -10.57 -12.53
C HIS A 23 -0.56 -11.63 -12.50
N PRO A 24 -0.35 -12.80 -13.11
CA PRO A 24 -1.38 -13.85 -13.17
C PRO A 24 -1.90 -14.27 -11.78
N ASP A 25 -1.00 -14.44 -10.81
CA ASP A 25 -1.37 -14.91 -9.46
C ASP A 25 -1.71 -13.79 -8.46
N TYR A 26 -1.16 -12.59 -8.65
CA TYR A 26 -1.19 -11.53 -7.63
C TYR A 26 -2.05 -10.33 -8.04
N GLY A 27 -2.32 -10.15 -9.34
CA GLY A 27 -3.08 -9.02 -9.86
C GLY A 27 -2.19 -7.80 -10.11
N TYR A 28 -2.70 -6.60 -9.79
CA TYR A 28 -2.05 -5.34 -10.16
C TYR A 28 -1.12 -4.82 -9.07
N PHE A 29 0.14 -4.58 -9.44
CA PHE A 29 1.14 -3.88 -8.62
C PHE A 29 1.17 -2.36 -8.88
N HIS A 30 0.80 -1.97 -10.10
CA HIS A 30 0.62 -0.58 -10.53
C HIS A 30 -0.51 -0.49 -11.56
N GLY A 31 -0.93 0.73 -11.88
CA GLY A 31 -2.09 0.96 -12.74
C GLY A 31 -1.83 1.07 -14.24
N PRO A 32 -2.93 1.27 -15.02
CA PRO A 32 -4.30 1.51 -14.54
C PRO A 32 -4.98 0.27 -13.95
N ILE A 33 -5.48 0.38 -12.72
CA ILE A 33 -6.26 -0.67 -12.05
C ILE A 33 -7.74 -0.43 -12.35
N PRO A 34 -8.45 -1.36 -13.02
CA PRO A 34 -9.85 -1.14 -13.34
C PRO A 34 -10.71 -0.98 -12.08
N ASN A 35 -11.68 -0.06 -12.14
CA ASN A 35 -12.75 0.03 -11.14
C ASN A 35 -14.04 -0.56 -11.73
N PRO A 36 -14.39 -1.82 -11.43
CA PRO A 36 -15.60 -2.43 -11.95
C PRO A 36 -16.89 -1.83 -11.36
N ASN A 37 -16.78 -1.02 -10.29
CA ASN A 37 -17.90 -0.48 -9.54
C ASN A 37 -17.83 1.06 -9.44
N PRO A 38 -17.75 1.82 -10.57
CA PRO A 38 -17.44 3.25 -10.55
C PRO A 38 -18.50 4.12 -9.86
N THR A 39 -19.76 3.68 -9.86
CA THR A 39 -20.90 4.41 -9.28
C THR A 39 -21.41 3.79 -7.97
N TRP A 40 -20.87 2.65 -7.56
CA TRP A 40 -21.36 1.95 -6.40
C TRP A 40 -20.92 2.64 -5.11
N ARG A 41 -21.84 2.79 -4.16
CA ARG A 41 -21.55 3.15 -2.78
C ARG A 41 -22.49 2.38 -1.86
N PRO A 42 -22.00 1.89 -0.71
CA PRO A 42 -22.85 1.19 0.24
C PRO A 42 -23.75 2.12 1.05
N HIS A 43 -23.38 3.41 1.18
CA HIS A 43 -24.10 4.40 1.98
C HIS A 43 -24.58 5.57 1.10
N PRO A 44 -25.81 6.07 1.27
CA PRO A 44 -26.31 7.24 0.54
C PRO A 44 -25.54 8.53 0.84
N ASP A 45 -25.14 8.75 2.10
CA ASP A 45 -24.32 9.90 2.48
C ASP A 45 -22.84 9.66 2.12
N PRO A 46 -22.22 10.48 1.25
CA PRO A 46 -20.81 10.32 0.88
C PRO A 46 -19.83 10.56 2.04
N ARG A 47 -20.27 11.18 3.13
CA ARG A 47 -19.44 11.43 4.33
C ARG A 47 -19.34 10.20 5.23
N THR A 48 -20.25 9.25 5.11
CA THR A 48 -20.23 8.01 5.89
C THR A 48 -19.04 7.15 5.45
N PRO A 49 -18.07 6.86 6.33
CA PRO A 49 -16.91 6.06 5.98
C PRO A 49 -17.32 4.64 5.55
N VAL A 50 -16.66 4.11 4.52
CA VAL A 50 -16.92 2.76 4.03
C VAL A 50 -16.12 1.76 4.87
N THR A 51 -16.83 0.83 5.50
CA THR A 51 -16.21 -0.23 6.30
C THR A 51 -15.65 -1.35 5.41
N THR A 52 -14.86 -2.24 6.01
CA THR A 52 -14.39 -3.46 5.32
C THR A 52 -15.57 -4.32 4.87
N ALA A 53 -16.54 -4.54 5.76
CA ALA A 53 -17.72 -5.37 5.51
C ALA A 53 -18.62 -4.76 4.43
N ASP A 54 -18.79 -3.44 4.42
CA ASP A 54 -19.55 -2.77 3.35
C ASP A 54 -18.94 -3.08 1.99
N ASN A 55 -17.62 -2.91 1.87
CA ASN A 55 -16.87 -3.09 0.63
C ASN A 55 -16.90 -4.54 0.10
N GLU A 56 -17.11 -5.53 0.97
CA GLU A 56 -17.31 -6.95 0.60
C GLU A 56 -18.66 -7.20 -0.06
N ASN A 57 -19.63 -6.27 0.05
CA ASN A 57 -20.93 -6.36 -0.60
C ASN A 57 -20.97 -5.65 -1.97
N ALA A 58 -19.82 -5.38 -2.58
CA ALA A 58 -19.78 -4.75 -3.89
C ALA A 58 -20.39 -5.68 -4.98
N PRO A 59 -21.13 -5.14 -5.97
CA PRO A 59 -21.90 -5.96 -6.93
C PRO A 59 -21.02 -6.80 -7.86
N THR A 60 -19.88 -6.26 -8.26
CA THR A 60 -18.97 -6.92 -9.22
C THR A 60 -17.72 -7.42 -8.53
N SER A 61 -17.31 -8.63 -8.91
CA SER A 61 -16.05 -9.25 -8.48
C SER A 61 -14.87 -8.32 -8.73
N TRP A 62 -13.92 -8.38 -7.81
CA TRP A 62 -12.91 -7.38 -7.54
C TRP A 62 -11.51 -7.87 -7.95
N PHE A 63 -10.61 -6.92 -8.18
CA PHE A 63 -9.19 -7.24 -8.28
C PHE A 63 -8.57 -7.27 -6.88
N LYS A 64 -7.64 -8.20 -6.66
CA LYS A 64 -6.82 -8.21 -5.45
C LYS A 64 -5.86 -7.03 -5.52
N ALA A 65 -6.06 -6.02 -4.66
CA ALA A 65 -5.07 -4.98 -4.46
C ALA A 65 -3.86 -5.61 -3.75
N VAL A 66 -2.70 -5.57 -4.41
CA VAL A 66 -1.48 -6.16 -3.87
C VAL A 66 -0.98 -5.33 -2.68
N GLY A 67 -0.40 -6.02 -1.69
CA GLY A 67 0.25 -5.38 -0.56
C GLY A 67 1.50 -4.56 -0.92
N ILE A 68 2.09 -4.77 -2.11
CA ILE A 68 3.20 -3.99 -2.67
C ILE A 68 2.68 -3.10 -3.80
N ASN A 69 2.93 -1.80 -3.71
CA ASN A 69 2.54 -0.80 -4.73
C ASN A 69 3.38 0.46 -4.57
N SER A 70 3.16 1.41 -5.48
CA SER A 70 3.86 2.69 -5.58
C SER A 70 3.48 3.73 -4.51
N MET A 71 2.57 3.41 -3.59
CA MET A 71 1.98 4.34 -2.62
C MET A 71 1.15 5.46 -3.25
N VAL A 72 0.74 5.26 -4.50
CA VAL A 72 -0.13 6.15 -5.26
C VAL A 72 -1.38 5.38 -5.66
N CYS A 73 -2.53 6.06 -5.60
CA CYS A 73 -3.78 5.43 -5.97
C CYS A 73 -3.90 5.30 -7.50
N ASP A 74 -3.68 4.07 -7.97
CA ASP A 74 -3.67 3.71 -9.39
C ASP A 74 -5.05 3.25 -9.92
N ILE A 75 -6.12 3.46 -9.14
CA ILE A 75 -7.49 3.12 -9.55
C ILE A 75 -7.92 4.02 -10.72
N ALA A 76 -8.40 3.41 -11.79
CA ALA A 76 -8.99 4.09 -12.93
C ALA A 76 -10.27 4.82 -12.49
N VAL A 77 -10.33 6.12 -12.81
CA VAL A 77 -11.47 6.99 -12.45
C VAL A 77 -12.24 7.48 -13.66
N ASN A 78 -11.57 7.67 -14.81
CA ASN A 78 -12.19 8.17 -16.05
C ASN A 78 -11.45 7.60 -17.28
N GLY A 79 -11.87 6.44 -17.76
CA GLY A 79 -11.22 5.75 -18.89
C GLY A 79 -9.74 5.48 -18.59
N ASN A 80 -8.84 6.17 -19.29
CA ASN A 80 -7.39 6.00 -19.15
C ASN A 80 -6.77 6.87 -18.03
N GLN A 81 -7.57 7.59 -17.25
CA GLN A 81 -7.09 8.38 -16.10
C GLN A 81 -7.18 7.60 -14.79
N MET A 82 -6.14 7.72 -13.97
CA MET A 82 -6.04 7.15 -12.63
C MET A 82 -6.19 8.23 -11.55
N CYS A 83 -6.60 7.83 -10.34
CA CYS A 83 -6.81 8.75 -9.22
C CYS A 83 -5.57 9.60 -8.89
N GLY A 84 -4.42 8.95 -8.71
CA GLY A 84 -3.13 9.60 -8.45
C GLY A 84 -2.93 10.14 -7.04
N GLN A 85 -3.88 9.93 -6.12
CA GLN A 85 -3.73 10.40 -4.74
C GLN A 85 -2.51 9.74 -4.08
N PRO A 86 -1.46 10.52 -3.71
CA PRO A 86 -0.34 9.98 -2.96
C PRO A 86 -0.74 9.78 -1.50
N VAL A 87 -0.18 8.76 -0.86
CA VAL A 87 -0.42 8.43 0.55
C VAL A 87 0.85 7.98 1.25
N GLY A 88 0.98 8.28 2.55
CA GLY A 88 2.21 7.99 3.31
C GLY A 88 2.30 6.59 3.93
N SER A 89 1.27 5.75 3.81
CA SER A 89 1.28 4.38 4.35
C SER A 89 0.33 3.45 3.59
N GLN A 90 0.62 2.15 3.57
CA GLN A 90 -0.28 1.14 2.98
C GLN A 90 -1.67 1.15 3.64
N ILE A 91 -1.73 1.46 4.95
CA ILE A 91 -3.01 1.61 5.67
C ILE A 91 -3.80 2.81 5.11
N ALA A 92 -3.12 3.92 4.85
CA ALA A 92 -3.75 5.11 4.24
C ALA A 92 -4.21 4.83 2.81
N LEU A 93 -3.43 4.07 2.01
CA LEU A 93 -3.84 3.67 0.66
C LEU A 93 -5.12 2.84 0.68
N ARG A 94 -5.15 1.78 1.48
CA ARG A 94 -6.34 0.93 1.62
C ARG A 94 -7.56 1.73 2.06
N ARG A 95 -7.39 2.62 3.04
CA ARG A 95 -8.46 3.50 3.50
C ARG A 95 -8.93 4.44 2.39
N HIS A 96 -8.01 5.02 1.65
CA HIS A 96 -8.33 5.89 0.52
C HIS A 96 -9.11 5.14 -0.56
N ILE A 97 -8.63 3.97 -0.98
CA ILE A 97 -9.31 3.14 -2.00
C ILE A 97 -10.73 2.81 -1.54
N ARG A 98 -10.95 2.32 -0.31
CA ARG A 98 -12.32 2.02 0.15
C ARG A 98 -13.25 3.24 0.16
N ASN A 99 -12.75 4.40 0.56
CA ASN A 99 -13.60 5.59 0.72
C ASN A 99 -13.82 6.36 -0.58
N ALA A 100 -12.82 6.40 -1.46
CA ALA A 100 -12.84 7.15 -2.72
C ALA A 100 -13.22 6.26 -3.92
N HIS A 101 -12.91 4.97 -3.86
CA HIS A 101 -13.15 3.96 -4.88
C HIS A 101 -13.78 2.68 -4.27
N PRO A 102 -14.91 2.81 -3.56
CA PRO A 102 -15.61 1.68 -2.97
C PRO A 102 -15.87 0.60 -4.03
N GLY A 103 -15.59 -0.65 -3.68
CA GLY A 103 -15.78 -1.82 -4.54
C GLY A 103 -14.73 -1.96 -5.66
N ALA A 104 -13.75 -1.07 -5.76
CA ALA A 104 -12.71 -1.19 -6.80
C ALA A 104 -11.77 -2.37 -6.56
N THR A 105 -11.46 -2.66 -5.29
CA THR A 105 -10.53 -3.73 -4.92
C THR A 105 -11.02 -4.51 -3.71
N LEU A 106 -10.51 -5.73 -3.58
CA LEU A 106 -10.59 -6.46 -2.32
C LEU A 106 -9.92 -5.71 -1.20
N ASN A 107 -10.45 -5.91 0.00
CA ASN A 107 -9.70 -5.64 1.21
C ASN A 107 -8.51 -6.63 1.26
N PRO A 108 -7.26 -6.14 1.24
CA PRO A 108 -6.13 -7.04 1.40
C PRO A 108 -6.24 -7.74 2.75
N PHE A 109 -6.04 -9.06 2.76
CA PHE A 109 -6.03 -9.84 3.98
C PHE A 109 -4.98 -9.30 4.95
N ARG A 110 -5.21 -9.46 6.27
CA ARG A 110 -4.23 -9.14 7.31
C ARG A 110 -3.05 -10.12 7.35
N THR A 111 -2.99 -11.06 6.41
CA THR A 111 -1.92 -12.05 6.31
C THR A 111 -0.63 -11.39 5.85
N ASN A 112 0.48 -11.98 6.26
CA ASN A 112 1.78 -11.58 5.75
C ASN A 112 1.82 -11.79 4.23
N ILE A 113 2.35 -10.79 3.52
CA ILE A 113 2.58 -10.87 2.07
C ILE A 113 3.63 -11.97 1.85
N PRO A 114 3.36 -13.01 1.03
CA PRO A 114 4.34 -14.05 0.75
C PRO A 114 5.55 -13.44 0.02
N GLN A 115 6.74 -14.00 0.25
CA GLN A 115 7.98 -13.45 -0.32
C GLN A 115 7.93 -13.39 -1.85
N ALA A 116 7.30 -14.37 -2.51
CA ALA A 116 7.12 -14.38 -3.96
C ALA A 116 6.27 -13.18 -4.46
N GLU A 117 5.16 -12.85 -3.78
CA GLU A 117 4.35 -11.65 -4.11
C GLU A 117 5.16 -10.37 -3.90
N ARG A 118 6.04 -10.35 -2.89
CA ARG A 118 6.93 -9.20 -2.64
C ARG A 118 7.92 -9.00 -3.78
N ILE A 119 8.65 -10.06 -4.15
CA ILE A 119 9.64 -10.03 -5.24
C ILE A 119 8.97 -9.64 -6.55
N ALA A 120 7.83 -10.28 -6.88
CA ALA A 120 7.09 -9.97 -8.09
C ALA A 120 6.65 -8.49 -8.14
N GLY A 121 6.16 -7.95 -7.02
CA GLY A 121 5.73 -6.56 -6.94
C GLY A 121 6.86 -5.56 -7.03
N GLU A 122 7.99 -5.83 -6.36
CA GLU A 122 9.19 -5.00 -6.45
C GLU A 122 9.74 -4.99 -7.88
N ASN A 123 9.83 -6.16 -8.53
CA ASN A 123 10.29 -6.27 -9.91
C ASN A 123 9.34 -5.58 -10.90
N ALA A 124 8.02 -5.69 -10.72
CA ALA A 124 7.04 -4.99 -11.54
C ALA A 124 7.15 -3.46 -11.40
N LEU A 125 7.32 -2.95 -10.18
CA LEU A 125 7.51 -1.50 -9.95
C LEU A 125 8.83 -1.00 -10.56
N LYS A 126 9.93 -1.74 -10.39
CA LYS A 126 11.22 -1.42 -11.03
C LYS A 126 11.08 -1.37 -12.55
N ARG A 127 10.39 -2.36 -13.14
CA ARG A 127 10.12 -2.40 -14.59
C ARG A 127 9.27 -1.24 -15.06
N TRP A 128 8.26 -0.85 -14.29
CA TRP A 128 7.40 0.29 -14.59
C TRP A 128 8.17 1.61 -14.62
N ILE A 129 9.18 1.74 -13.77
CA ILE A 129 10.07 2.91 -13.72
C ILE A 129 11.03 2.91 -14.91
N LEU A 130 11.68 1.77 -15.20
CA LEU A 130 12.57 1.62 -16.36
C LEU A 130 11.86 1.87 -17.70
N SER A 131 10.64 1.35 -17.85
CA SER A 131 9.80 1.56 -19.04
C SER A 131 9.21 2.97 -19.11
N ARG A 132 9.48 3.83 -18.12
CA ARG A 132 8.91 5.19 -17.99
C ARG A 132 7.39 5.19 -17.94
N GLY A 133 6.75 4.07 -17.60
CA GLY A 133 5.30 3.95 -17.50
C GLY A 133 4.73 4.91 -16.44
N TRP A 134 5.44 5.11 -15.33
CA TRP A 134 5.09 6.11 -14.32
C TRP A 134 4.99 7.55 -14.88
N ARG A 135 5.87 7.93 -15.82
CA ARG A 135 5.89 9.29 -16.38
C ARG A 135 4.68 9.54 -17.29
N THR A 136 4.32 8.52 -18.05
CA THR A 136 3.26 8.57 -19.06
C THR A 136 1.87 8.25 -18.49
N ALA A 137 1.83 7.67 -17.28
CA ALA A 137 0.61 7.39 -16.52
C ALA A 137 -0.27 8.64 -16.34
N ARG A 138 -1.54 8.62 -16.73
CA ARG A 138 -2.40 9.81 -16.66
C ARG A 138 -3.09 9.91 -15.29
N TYR A 139 -2.52 10.65 -14.36
CA TYR A 139 -3.14 10.89 -13.06
C TYR A 139 -4.04 12.12 -13.05
N VAL A 140 -5.21 12.02 -12.42
CA VAL A 140 -6.07 13.17 -12.12
C VAL A 140 -5.42 14.06 -11.06
N LYS A 141 -4.85 13.45 -10.03
CA LYS A 141 -4.04 14.13 -9.03
C LYS A 141 -2.59 13.78 -9.25
N GLU A 142 -1.82 14.72 -9.78
CA GLU A 142 -0.41 14.53 -10.07
C GLU A 142 0.39 14.20 -8.80
N PRO A 143 0.96 12.98 -8.69
CA PRO A 143 1.80 12.63 -7.57
C PRO A 143 3.15 13.36 -7.73
N GLY A 144 3.32 14.46 -6.99
CA GLY A 144 4.40 15.42 -7.24
C GLY A 144 5.82 14.82 -7.19
N GLU A 145 6.15 14.01 -6.18
CA GLU A 145 7.43 13.29 -6.12
C GLU A 145 7.22 11.84 -6.57
N GLY A 146 8.10 11.37 -7.46
CA GLY A 146 8.17 9.97 -7.85
C GLY A 146 8.58 9.04 -6.70
N PRO A 147 8.36 7.72 -6.83
CA PRO A 147 8.55 6.77 -5.74
C PRO A 147 10.00 6.52 -5.30
N ILE A 148 11.01 6.98 -6.05
CA ILE A 148 12.44 6.65 -5.83
C ILE A 148 13.28 7.93 -5.69
N GLN A 149 14.33 7.86 -4.89
CA GLN A 149 15.39 8.86 -4.77
C GLN A 149 16.66 8.24 -5.38
N GLU A 150 17.29 8.94 -6.32
CA GLU A 150 18.27 8.35 -7.25
C GLU A 150 19.72 8.66 -6.85
N ASP A 151 20.64 7.73 -7.14
CA ASP A 151 22.08 7.97 -7.10
C ASP A 151 22.59 8.48 -8.47
N ASN A 152 23.72 9.16 -8.49
CA ASN A 152 24.31 9.78 -9.68
C ASN A 152 24.54 8.77 -10.82
N ASP A 153 24.95 7.55 -10.49
CA ASP A 153 25.22 6.49 -11.47
C ASP A 153 23.92 6.04 -12.19
N PHE A 154 22.81 6.02 -11.47
CA PHE A 154 21.50 5.69 -12.03
C PHE A 154 21.03 6.77 -13.01
N ALA A 155 21.20 8.04 -12.62
CA ALA A 155 20.86 9.18 -13.46
C ALA A 155 21.72 9.27 -14.73
N GLN A 156 23.00 8.85 -14.68
CA GLN A 156 23.90 8.90 -15.83
C GLN A 156 23.47 7.94 -16.95
N GLN A 157 22.98 6.74 -16.60
CA GLN A 157 22.64 5.72 -17.59
C GLN A 157 21.20 5.84 -18.11
N PHE A 158 20.27 6.20 -17.24
CA PHE A 158 18.85 6.18 -17.60
C PHE A 158 18.21 7.59 -17.65
N GLY A 159 18.98 8.62 -17.31
CA GLY A 159 18.62 10.04 -17.32
C GLY A 159 18.19 10.56 -15.93
N THR A 160 18.17 11.88 -15.76
CA THR A 160 17.73 12.56 -14.51
C THR A 160 16.21 12.77 -14.43
N GLU A 161 15.50 12.45 -15.50
CA GLU A 161 14.10 12.81 -15.68
C GLU A 161 13.10 11.82 -15.06
N PHE A 162 13.52 10.89 -14.22
CA PHE A 162 12.63 9.83 -13.72
C PHE A 162 11.49 10.34 -12.85
N HIS A 163 11.70 11.50 -12.25
CA HIS A 163 10.62 12.29 -11.72
C HIS A 163 9.78 12.83 -12.87
N ARG A 164 8.46 12.68 -12.74
CA ARG A 164 7.53 13.36 -13.63
C ARG A 164 7.89 14.85 -13.64
N PRO A 165 8.01 15.52 -14.80
CA PRO A 165 8.33 16.93 -14.84
C PRO A 165 7.41 17.62 -13.86
N ARG A 166 7.98 18.31 -12.87
CA ARG A 166 7.18 19.11 -11.94
C ARG A 166 6.37 20.00 -12.87
N LEU A 167 5.07 19.77 -12.96
CA LEU A 167 4.20 20.70 -13.65
C LEU A 167 4.35 21.97 -12.81
N VAL A 168 5.23 22.85 -13.28
CA VAL A 168 5.28 24.22 -12.85
C VAL A 168 3.99 24.77 -13.41
N TYR A 169 2.88 24.49 -12.73
CA TYR A 169 1.71 25.33 -12.81
C TYR A 169 2.24 26.69 -12.41
N ALA A 170 2.53 27.51 -13.41
CA ALA A 170 2.91 28.89 -13.25
C ALA A 170 2.00 29.44 -12.16
N ALA A 171 2.61 29.90 -11.08
CA ALA A 171 1.93 30.43 -9.90
C ALA A 171 1.09 31.65 -10.31
N LYS A 172 -0.10 31.38 -10.86
CA LYS A 172 -1.14 32.33 -11.20
C LYS A 172 -2.47 31.62 -10.97
N SER A 173 -2.71 31.22 -9.72
CA SER A 173 -4.08 31.18 -9.22
C SER A 173 -4.13 31.81 -7.84
N PRO A 174 -5.20 32.55 -7.53
CA PRO A 174 -5.27 33.43 -6.39
C PRO A 174 -5.20 32.62 -5.10
N HIS A 175 -4.65 33.24 -4.06
CA HIS A 175 -4.75 32.78 -2.68
C HIS A 175 -6.10 32.11 -2.38
N TYR A 176 -6.14 30.78 -2.40
CA TYR A 176 -7.08 30.06 -1.56
C TYR A 176 -6.46 30.09 -0.17
N PRO A 177 -7.13 30.67 0.84
CA PRO A 177 -6.61 30.63 2.20
C PRO A 177 -6.46 29.17 2.59
N LEU A 178 -5.23 28.80 2.94
CA LEU A 178 -4.91 27.54 3.59
C LEU A 178 -5.87 27.42 4.77
N ALA A 179 -6.77 26.43 4.75
CA ALA A 179 -7.51 26.06 5.95
C ALA A 179 -6.46 25.62 6.98
N THR A 180 -6.13 26.53 7.89
CA THR A 180 -5.37 26.25 9.10
C THR A 180 -6.19 25.27 9.91
N TYR A 181 -5.89 23.98 9.78
CA TYR A 181 -6.34 22.99 10.74
C TYR A 181 -5.79 23.42 12.10
N PRO A 182 -6.64 23.65 13.13
CA PRO A 182 -6.15 23.92 14.46
C PRO A 182 -5.39 22.69 14.96
N THR A 183 -4.07 22.79 15.00
CA THR A 183 -3.20 21.88 15.76
C THR A 183 -3.39 22.15 17.25
N SER A 184 -4.48 21.65 17.80
CA SER A 184 -4.69 21.58 19.24
C SER A 184 -5.57 20.37 19.57
N ALA A 185 -4.96 19.18 19.48
CA ALA A 185 -5.47 18.05 20.26
C ALA A 185 -5.44 18.45 21.75
N PRO A 186 -6.57 18.35 22.49
CA PRO A 186 -6.55 18.61 23.92
C PRO A 186 -5.63 17.60 24.60
N LYS A 187 -4.58 18.09 25.27
CA LYS A 187 -3.79 17.29 26.21
C LYS A 187 -4.75 16.71 27.26
N ARG A 188 -5.09 15.42 27.15
CA ARG A 188 -5.76 14.70 28.22
C ARG A 188 -4.85 14.74 29.45
N LYS A 189 -5.26 15.50 30.47
CA LYS A 189 -4.65 15.47 31.80
C LYS A 189 -4.80 14.04 32.33
N ARG A 190 -3.69 13.32 32.50
CA ARG A 190 -3.68 12.07 33.26
C ARG A 190 -4.11 12.39 34.69
N ALA A 191 -5.12 11.69 35.18
CA ALA A 191 -5.51 11.76 36.58
C ALA A 191 -4.36 11.26 37.48
N PRO A 192 -4.20 11.79 38.70
CA PRO A 192 -3.22 11.29 39.65
C PRO A 192 -3.53 9.84 40.05
N PRO A 193 -2.52 9.00 40.30
CA PRO A 193 -2.73 7.67 40.85
C PRO A 193 -3.35 7.80 42.25
N LYS A 194 -4.49 7.14 42.46
CA LYS A 194 -5.12 7.02 43.78
C LYS A 194 -4.19 6.24 44.70
N LYS A 195 -3.72 6.89 45.78
CA LYS A 195 -3.07 6.25 46.92
C LYS A 195 -4.11 5.44 47.71
N GLY A 196 -3.77 4.19 47.98
CA GLY A 196 -4.24 3.44 49.15
C GLY A 196 -5.44 2.52 48.93
N HIS A 197 -5.18 1.21 48.84
CA HIS A 197 -5.87 0.26 49.71
C HIS A 197 -5.06 -1.04 49.88
N LYS A 198 -4.65 -1.25 51.14
CA LYS A 198 -4.30 -2.47 51.88
C LYS A 198 -4.16 -3.80 51.12
N GLU A 199 -2.93 -4.32 51.19
CA GLU A 199 -2.57 -5.61 51.78
C GLU A 199 -3.69 -6.65 51.94
N LEU A 200 -3.67 -7.68 51.09
CA LEU A 200 -4.19 -9.01 51.40
C LEU A 200 -3.30 -10.06 50.69
N VAL A 201 -2.44 -10.64 51.52
CA VAL A 201 -2.08 -12.06 51.62
C VAL A 201 -1.78 -12.84 50.33
N ALA A 202 -0.51 -13.25 50.27
CA ALA A 202 0.04 -14.23 49.35
C ALA A 202 -0.68 -15.59 49.43
N THR A 203 -0.91 -16.22 48.28
CA THR A 203 -0.50 -17.60 47.93
C THR A 203 -1.14 -18.02 46.61
N SER A 204 -0.33 -18.43 45.63
CA SER A 204 -0.46 -19.73 44.97
C SER A 204 0.36 -19.79 43.68
N SER A 205 1.28 -20.75 43.70
CA SER A 205 2.00 -21.37 42.61
C SER A 205 1.25 -21.40 41.27
N ARG A 206 1.88 -20.90 40.21
CA ARG A 206 1.51 -21.28 38.84
C ARG A 206 2.71 -21.93 38.14
N LYS A 207 2.66 -23.26 38.10
CA LYS A 207 3.50 -24.17 37.31
C LYS A 207 3.58 -23.71 35.85
N GLN A 208 4.78 -23.66 35.30
CA GLN A 208 5.00 -23.61 33.86
C GLN A 208 4.68 -24.98 33.23
N PRO A 209 4.04 -25.04 32.04
CA PRO A 209 3.94 -26.28 31.29
C PRO A 209 5.24 -26.55 30.52
N ALA A 210 5.70 -27.80 30.61
CA ALA A 210 6.87 -28.33 29.92
C ALA A 210 6.66 -28.41 28.41
N ARG A 211 7.72 -28.02 27.68
CA ARG A 211 7.84 -28.09 26.22
C ARG A 211 8.08 -29.55 25.80
N GLY A 212 7.06 -30.22 25.30
CA GLY A 212 7.17 -31.56 24.73
C GLY A 212 7.88 -31.51 23.36
N LYS A 213 9.09 -32.09 23.29
CA LYS A 213 9.73 -32.50 22.04
C LYS A 213 8.95 -33.70 21.48
N LYS A 214 8.49 -33.62 20.23
CA LYS A 214 8.12 -34.80 19.44
C LYS A 214 9.10 -34.89 18.27
N ASN A 215 10.04 -35.83 18.40
CA ASN A 215 10.67 -36.49 17.27
C ASN A 215 9.79 -37.71 16.95
N ALA A 216 9.47 -37.92 15.68
CA ALA A 216 9.14 -39.24 15.17
C ALA A 216 9.53 -39.26 13.69
N ALA A 217 10.50 -40.13 13.40
CA ALA A 217 10.93 -40.53 12.08
C ALA A 217 10.01 -41.64 11.52
N GLU A 218 10.31 -42.06 10.29
CA GLU A 218 9.82 -43.23 9.55
C GLU A 218 8.37 -43.14 9.01
N SER A 219 8.07 -43.57 7.79
CA SER A 219 8.75 -44.51 6.89
C SER A 219 8.29 -44.28 5.44
N VAL A 220 9.17 -44.57 4.49
CA VAL A 220 8.87 -44.73 3.06
C VAL A 220 8.68 -46.23 2.81
N PRO A 221 7.70 -46.67 2.02
CA PRO A 221 7.76 -47.99 1.40
C PRO A 221 8.27 -47.92 -0.04
N GLU A 222 9.13 -48.89 -0.29
CA GLU A 222 9.79 -49.26 -1.53
C GLU A 222 8.82 -49.74 -2.61
N THR A 223 9.34 -49.67 -3.83
CA THR A 223 8.82 -50.06 -5.14
C THR A 223 8.26 -51.48 -5.28
N ALA A 224 7.33 -51.62 -6.22
CA ALA A 224 7.24 -52.76 -7.14
C ALA A 224 7.05 -52.21 -8.57
#